data_AF-A0A964AMG9-F1
#
_entry.id   AF-A0A964AMG9-F1
#
_cell.length_a   1.000
_cell.length_b   1.000
_cell.length_c   1.000
_cell.angle_alpha   90.00
_cell.angle_beta   90.00
_cell.angle_gamma   90.00
#
_symmetry.space_group_name_H-M   'P 1'
#
loop_
_entity.id
_entity.type
_entity.pdbx_description
1 polymer ?
#
loop_
_entity_poly.entity_id
_entity_poly.type
_entity_poly.pdbx_seq_one_letter_code
_entity_poly.pdbx_strand_id
1 'polypeptide(L)'
;MPTRPSEPILAWLRETMKSKGMNIAALAESTGEKRSDIRRVLGGREPLTVDQLVGWTRALGVDMNDLVGADLGQVPEPEPESEPPVRGPGLRAVRSAAAARRVDDEDDADDPFNIDPYGLQAEQAIRLGFALGVNFTFVCDATQLDDDSGVPGSVRERFGDNMPIQLDAAYHRFNEPHYDEYGLTCTLSFGGTKHVCVFPWSSLNRVIYFIEPPPPLGPRDDEPEPSAKGRPTLRLVK
;
A
#
# COMPACT_ATOMS: atom_id res chain seq x y z
N MET A 1 -17.11 18.39 5.50
CA MET A 1 -17.53 17.31 4.57
C MET A 1 -16.29 16.47 4.33
N PRO A 2 -16.22 15.18 4.70
CA PRO A 2 -15.02 14.40 4.44
C PRO A 2 -14.95 14.11 2.94
N THR A 3 -14.12 14.89 2.24
CA THR A 3 -13.80 14.68 0.83
C THR A 3 -13.07 13.35 0.72
N ARG A 4 -13.65 12.39 0.01
CA ARG A 4 -12.98 11.11 -0.24
C ARG A 4 -11.71 11.39 -1.04
N PRO A 5 -10.60 10.68 -0.76
CA PRO A 5 -9.31 10.94 -1.41
C PRO A 5 -9.37 10.76 -2.94
N SER A 6 -10.33 9.98 -3.45
CA SER A 6 -10.55 9.77 -4.89
C SER A 6 -11.51 10.76 -5.55
N GLU A 7 -12.19 11.63 -4.79
CA GLU A 7 -13.18 12.57 -5.34
C GLU A 7 -12.56 13.60 -6.32
N PRO A 8 -11.34 14.13 -6.11
CA PRO A 8 -10.69 15.01 -7.08
C PRO A 8 -10.50 14.35 -8.45
N ILE A 9 -10.08 13.07 -8.45
CA ILE A 9 -9.84 12.28 -9.67
C ILE A 9 -11.18 11.98 -10.37
N LEU A 10 -12.21 11.63 -9.60
CA LEU A 10 -13.55 11.37 -10.16
C LEU A 10 -14.19 12.65 -10.72
N ALA A 11 -13.99 13.80 -10.08
CA ALA A 11 -14.46 15.09 -10.58
C ALA A 11 -13.77 15.44 -11.91
N TRP A 12 -12.46 15.28 -11.99
CA TRP A 12 -11.70 15.50 -13.22
C TRP A 12 -12.14 14.56 -14.36
N LEU A 13 -12.38 13.27 -14.08
CA LEU A 13 -12.91 12.32 -15.06
C LEU A 13 -14.29 12.76 -15.60
N ARG A 14 -15.20 13.20 -14.72
CA ARG A 14 -16.53 13.69 -15.12
C ARG A 14 -16.44 14.94 -15.99
N GLU A 15 -15.54 15.86 -15.65
CA GLU A 15 -15.32 17.09 -16.42
C GLU A 15 -14.71 16.81 -17.80
N THR A 16 -13.75 15.89 -17.86
CA THR A 16 -13.10 15.44 -19.11
C THR A 16 -14.08 14.72 -20.04
N MET A 17 -14.97 13.89 -19.49
CA MET A 17 -16.06 13.28 -20.27
C MET A 17 -17.00 14.34 -20.87
N LYS A 18 -17.31 15.39 -20.08
CA LYS A 18 -18.19 16.49 -20.52
C LYS A 18 -17.54 17.34 -21.60
N SER A 19 -16.25 17.67 -21.48
CA SER A 19 -15.51 18.46 -22.46
C SER A 19 -15.36 17.74 -23.81
N LYS A 20 -15.22 16.41 -23.79
CA LYS A 20 -15.15 15.56 -24.99
C LYS A 20 -16.52 15.11 -25.51
N GLY A 21 -17.62 15.55 -24.89
CA GLY A 21 -18.99 15.18 -25.28
C GLY A 21 -19.29 13.68 -25.17
N MET A 22 -18.50 12.95 -24.38
CA MET A 22 -18.58 11.49 -24.27
C MET A 22 -19.53 11.11 -23.14
N ASN A 23 -20.55 10.31 -23.44
CA ASN A 23 -21.48 9.82 -22.43
C ASN A 23 -21.03 8.47 -21.85
N ILE A 24 -21.63 8.05 -20.73
CA ILE A 24 -21.31 6.77 -20.06
C ILE A 24 -21.50 5.57 -21.01
N ALA A 25 -22.41 5.67 -21.97
CA ALA A 25 -22.64 4.62 -22.95
C ALA A 25 -21.48 4.47 -23.95
N ALA A 26 -20.92 5.58 -24.42
CA ALA A 26 -19.76 5.61 -25.31
C ALA A 26 -18.48 5.16 -24.58
N LEU A 27 -18.31 5.54 -23.31
CA LEU A 27 -17.19 5.07 -22.50
C LEU A 27 -17.26 3.54 -22.30
N ALA A 28 -18.43 3.02 -21.93
CA ALA A 28 -18.68 1.58 -21.79
C ALA A 28 -18.37 0.78 -23.07
N GLU A 29 -18.76 1.31 -24.23
CA GLU A 29 -18.50 0.67 -25.52
C GLU A 29 -17.01 0.66 -25.88
N SER A 30 -16.29 1.75 -25.55
CA SER A 30 -14.85 1.86 -25.80
C SER A 30 -13.97 1.04 -24.85
N THR A 31 -14.43 0.76 -23.63
CA THR A 31 -13.65 0.02 -22.61
C THR A 31 -14.10 -1.43 -22.44
N GLY A 32 -15.24 -1.81 -23.03
CA GLY A 32 -15.83 -3.15 -22.86
C GLY A 32 -16.47 -3.37 -21.49
N GLU A 33 -16.63 -2.32 -20.68
CA GLU A 33 -17.23 -2.40 -19.35
C GLU A 33 -18.75 -2.19 -19.36
N LYS A 34 -19.43 -2.66 -18.31
CA LYS A 34 -20.88 -2.44 -18.17
C LYS A 34 -21.16 -1.00 -17.76
N ARG A 35 -22.17 -0.39 -18.39
CA ARG A 35 -22.64 0.98 -18.05
C ARG A 35 -23.02 1.16 -16.58
N SER A 36 -23.52 0.10 -15.93
CA SER A 36 -23.85 0.10 -14.51
C SER A 36 -22.64 0.34 -13.62
N ASP A 37 -21.50 -0.23 -14.00
CA ASP A 37 -20.30 -0.33 -13.18
C ASP A 37 -19.54 1.01 -13.28
N ILE A 38 -19.40 1.53 -14.51
CA ILE A 38 -18.91 2.89 -14.74
C ILE A 38 -19.74 3.94 -13.97
N ARG A 39 -21.07 3.79 -13.96
CA ARG A 39 -21.95 4.73 -13.23
C ARG A 39 -21.79 4.63 -11.71
N ARG A 40 -21.51 3.45 -11.17
CA ARG A 40 -21.27 3.26 -9.72
C ARG A 40 -19.92 3.85 -9.32
N VAL A 41 -18.88 3.60 -10.09
CA VAL A 41 -17.53 4.11 -9.86
C VAL A 41 -17.49 5.64 -10.03
N LEU A 42 -18.02 6.19 -11.13
CA LEU A 42 -18.18 7.64 -11.31
C LEU A 42 -19.13 8.27 -10.28
N GLY A 43 -20.03 7.50 -9.67
CA GLY A 43 -20.89 7.96 -8.57
C GLY A 43 -20.24 7.84 -7.19
N GLY A 44 -18.99 7.37 -7.10
CA GLY A 44 -18.28 7.10 -5.85
C GLY A 44 -18.88 5.95 -5.03
N ARG A 45 -19.79 5.14 -5.58
CA ARG A 45 -20.39 3.99 -4.86
C ARG A 45 -19.48 2.77 -4.83
N GLU A 46 -18.57 2.66 -5.80
CA GLU A 46 -17.54 1.64 -5.89
C GLU A 46 -16.16 2.33 -6.04
N PRO A 47 -15.09 1.75 -5.48
CA PRO A 47 -13.74 2.30 -5.61
C PRO A 47 -13.27 2.21 -7.07
N LEU A 48 -12.60 3.26 -7.56
CA LEU A 48 -11.98 3.29 -8.88
C LEU A 48 -10.68 2.49 -8.86
N THR A 49 -10.56 1.48 -9.73
CA THR A 49 -9.30 0.74 -9.87
C THR A 49 -8.34 1.44 -10.83
N VAL A 50 -7.04 1.15 -10.71
CA VAL A 50 -6.01 1.70 -11.60
C VAL A 50 -6.21 1.21 -13.03
N ASP A 51 -6.61 -0.05 -13.23
CA ASP A 51 -6.92 -0.59 -14.57
C ASP A 51 -8.10 0.15 -15.22
N GLN A 52 -9.12 0.49 -14.44
CA GLN A 52 -10.25 1.31 -14.91
C GLN A 52 -9.79 2.74 -15.24
N LEU A 53 -8.97 3.35 -14.39
CA LEU A 53 -8.43 4.69 -14.64
C LEU A 53 -7.59 4.72 -15.93
N VAL A 54 -6.71 3.75 -16.14
CA VAL A 54 -5.89 3.62 -17.37
C VAL A 54 -6.76 3.31 -18.59
N GLY A 55 -7.75 2.43 -18.45
CA GLY A 55 -8.69 2.12 -19.52
C GLY A 55 -9.51 3.33 -19.94
N TRP A 56 -10.01 4.11 -18.99
CA TRP A 56 -10.88 5.26 -19.26
C TRP A 56 -10.09 6.46 -19.77
N THR A 57 -8.89 6.72 -19.26
CA THR A 57 -8.01 7.79 -19.78
C THR A 57 -7.58 7.51 -21.21
N ARG A 58 -7.22 6.26 -21.56
CA ARG A 58 -6.97 5.84 -22.95
C ARG A 58 -8.19 5.99 -23.84
N ALA A 59 -9.36 5.55 -23.37
CA ALA A 59 -10.62 5.69 -24.12
C ALA A 59 -11.01 7.16 -24.35
N LEU A 60 -10.71 8.02 -23.38
CA LEU A 60 -10.88 9.46 -23.50
C LEU A 60 -9.78 10.11 -24.34
N GLY A 61 -8.71 9.41 -24.72
CA GLY A 61 -7.58 9.97 -25.47
C GLY A 61 -6.85 11.05 -24.68
N VAL A 62 -6.65 10.82 -23.39
CA VAL A 62 -5.92 11.69 -22.46
C VAL A 62 -4.73 10.91 -21.94
N ASP A 63 -3.55 11.54 -21.91
CA ASP A 63 -2.35 10.89 -21.38
C ASP A 63 -2.37 10.96 -19.85
N MET A 64 -1.79 9.96 -19.18
CA MET A 64 -1.74 9.91 -17.71
C MET A 64 -0.94 11.10 -17.13
N ASN A 65 -0.10 11.73 -17.96
CA ASN A 65 0.60 12.97 -17.63
C ASN A 65 -0.33 14.20 -17.52
N ASP A 66 -1.48 14.21 -18.20
CA ASP A 66 -2.48 15.29 -18.10
C ASP A 66 -3.23 15.23 -16.75
N LEU A 67 -3.23 14.08 -16.08
CA LEU A 67 -3.76 13.89 -14.72
C LEU A 67 -2.86 14.56 -13.67
N VAL A 68 -1.56 14.66 -13.94
CA VAL A 68 -0.56 15.32 -13.06
C VAL A 68 -0.64 16.84 -13.19
N GLY A 69 -1.06 17.35 -14.36
CA GLY A 69 -1.29 18.78 -14.62
C GLY A 69 -2.69 19.27 -14.24
N ALA A 70 -3.63 18.37 -13.98
CA ALA A 70 -4.90 18.72 -13.37
C ALA A 70 -4.62 19.15 -11.93
N ASP A 71 -4.98 20.39 -11.58
CA ASP A 71 -4.86 20.94 -10.23
C ASP A 71 -5.79 20.16 -9.27
N LEU A 72 -5.32 18.98 -8.84
CA LEU A 72 -6.03 18.05 -7.96
C LEU A 72 -6.01 18.52 -6.49
N GLY A 73 -5.82 19.82 -6.26
CA GLY A 73 -5.73 20.46 -4.96
C GLY A 73 -4.34 20.29 -4.37
N GLN A 74 -3.59 21.39 -4.35
CA GLN A 74 -2.37 21.53 -3.54
C GLN A 74 -2.63 21.08 -2.10
N VAL A 75 -2.01 19.97 -1.71
CA VAL A 75 -1.71 19.70 -0.31
C VAL A 75 -0.67 20.75 0.10
N PRO A 76 -0.94 21.64 1.07
CA PRO A 76 0.04 22.62 1.47
C PRO A 76 1.26 21.91 2.07
N GLU A 77 2.42 22.23 1.52
CA GLU A 77 3.75 21.86 1.99
C GLU A 77 3.92 22.32 3.45
N PRO A 78 4.28 21.45 4.40
CA PRO A 78 4.65 21.90 5.73
C PRO A 78 6.11 22.38 5.72
N GLU A 79 6.32 23.67 5.99
CA GLU A 79 7.63 24.27 6.24
C GLU A 79 8.32 23.66 7.48
N PRO A 80 9.67 23.69 7.55
CA PRO A 80 10.43 23.02 8.59
C PRO A 80 10.57 23.88 9.85
N GLU A 81 9.95 23.45 10.96
CA GLU A 81 10.20 24.05 12.28
C GLU A 81 11.06 23.14 13.18
N SER A 82 12.14 23.77 13.64
CA SER A 82 13.19 23.39 14.57
C SER A 82 12.73 22.65 15.86
N GLU A 83 13.47 21.60 16.25
CA GLU A 83 13.53 21.07 17.64
C GLU A 83 14.12 22.12 18.62
N PRO A 84 14.03 22.03 19.99
CA PRO A 84 13.88 20.83 20.88
C PRO A 84 13.01 21.08 22.17
N PRO A 85 13.11 20.35 23.32
CA PRO A 85 12.98 18.90 23.57
C PRO A 85 12.08 18.48 24.78
N VAL A 86 11.90 17.15 24.92
CA VAL A 86 11.67 16.32 26.14
C VAL A 86 10.26 16.11 26.76
N ARG A 87 9.95 14.81 26.91
CA ARG A 87 9.19 14.02 27.94
C ARG A 87 7.78 13.54 27.58
N GLY A 88 7.66 12.21 27.48
CA GLY A 88 6.46 11.46 27.07
C GLY A 88 5.33 11.37 28.10
N PRO A 89 4.33 10.51 27.81
CA PRO A 89 4.34 9.21 28.48
C PRO A 89 3.99 8.01 27.56
N GLY A 90 4.80 6.96 27.69
CA GLY A 90 4.43 5.54 27.72
C GLY A 90 3.58 4.92 26.61
N LEU A 91 4.22 4.14 25.73
CA LEU A 91 3.66 2.88 25.24
C LEU A 91 4.72 1.78 25.30
N ARG A 92 4.31 0.65 25.87
CA ARG A 92 5.11 -0.52 26.26
C ARG A 92 5.86 -1.13 25.07
N ALA A 93 7.17 -1.02 25.07
CA ALA A 93 8.04 -1.95 24.34
C ALA A 93 8.08 -3.27 25.11
N VAL A 94 7.63 -4.36 24.48
CA VAL A 94 7.82 -5.71 25.00
C VAL A 94 9.29 -6.06 24.75
N ARG A 95 10.11 -5.93 25.80
CA ARG A 95 11.44 -6.54 25.87
C ARG A 95 11.26 -7.97 26.38
N SER A 96 11.64 -8.96 25.57
CA SER A 96 12.02 -10.27 26.07
C SER A 96 13.55 -10.34 26.10
N ALA A 97 14.08 -10.70 27.27
CA ALA A 97 15.49 -10.92 27.53
C ALA A 97 15.68 -12.34 28.07
N ALA A 98 16.86 -12.90 27.78
CA ALA A 98 17.46 -14.12 28.33
C ALA A 98 16.88 -15.45 27.79
N ALA A 99 17.62 -16.55 27.62
CA ALA A 99 18.94 -16.93 28.11
C ALA A 99 19.53 -18.07 27.24
N ALA A 100 20.82 -18.33 27.43
CA ALA A 100 21.63 -19.36 26.80
C ALA A 100 21.06 -20.80 26.88
N ARG A 101 21.10 -21.51 25.76
CA ARG A 101 21.34 -22.96 25.70
C ARG A 101 21.86 -23.38 24.32
N ARG A 102 22.82 -24.31 24.33
CA ARG A 102 23.57 -24.83 23.17
C ARG A 102 22.98 -26.19 22.73
N VAL A 103 23.08 -26.45 21.41
CA VAL A 103 23.02 -27.72 20.61
C VAL A 103 21.69 -28.49 20.65
N ASP A 104 21.15 -29.10 19.58
CA ASP A 104 21.61 -29.57 18.25
C ASP A 104 20.46 -29.32 17.20
N ASP A 105 20.75 -28.78 16.01
CA ASP A 105 20.81 -29.44 14.69
C ASP A 105 19.65 -30.40 14.31
N GLU A 106 18.86 -29.98 13.31
CA GLU A 106 18.46 -30.70 12.07
C GLU A 106 17.07 -30.25 11.55
N ASP A 107 17.06 -29.74 10.31
CA ASP A 107 15.93 -29.60 9.36
C ASP A 107 14.67 -28.79 9.77
N ASP A 108 14.72 -27.46 9.61
CA ASP A 108 13.51 -26.62 9.44
C ASP A 108 13.82 -25.33 8.63
N ALA A 109 14.57 -25.45 7.53
CA ALA A 109 14.97 -24.32 6.68
C ALA A 109 13.82 -23.73 5.83
N ASP A 110 12.68 -24.39 5.76
CA ASP A 110 11.58 -24.04 4.85
C ASP A 110 10.30 -23.52 5.55
N ASP A 111 10.29 -23.37 6.88
CA ASP A 111 9.16 -22.73 7.55
C ASP A 111 9.34 -21.19 7.53
N PRO A 112 8.49 -20.43 6.81
CA PRO A 112 8.53 -18.97 6.80
C PRO A 112 8.24 -18.34 8.17
N PHE A 113 7.80 -19.13 9.16
CA PHE A 113 7.60 -18.73 10.55
C PHE A 113 8.72 -19.17 11.50
N ASN A 114 9.77 -19.85 11.00
CA ASN A 114 10.97 -20.14 11.79
C ASN A 114 11.82 -18.87 11.94
N ILE A 115 11.60 -18.16 13.04
CA ILE A 115 12.33 -16.93 13.38
C ILE A 115 13.65 -17.35 14.04
N ASP A 116 14.75 -17.26 13.29
CA ASP A 116 16.09 -17.52 13.84
C ASP A 116 16.48 -16.38 14.82
N PRO A 117 16.65 -16.68 16.13
CA PRO A 117 16.97 -15.66 17.12
C PRO A 117 18.36 -15.00 16.95
N TYR A 118 19.21 -15.55 16.08
CA TYR A 118 20.57 -15.06 15.78
C TYR A 118 20.75 -14.58 14.33
N GLY A 119 19.72 -14.69 13.50
CA GLY A 119 19.77 -14.40 12.06
C GLY A 119 19.73 -12.92 11.72
N LEU A 120 19.93 -12.62 10.43
CA LEU A 120 19.78 -11.27 9.87
C LEU A 120 18.37 -10.74 10.16
N GLN A 121 18.26 -9.90 11.18
CA GLN A 121 16.97 -9.36 11.64
C GLN A 121 16.19 -8.66 10.52
N ALA A 122 16.91 -8.07 9.57
CA ALA A 122 16.32 -7.46 8.38
C ALA A 122 15.68 -8.51 7.47
N GLU A 123 16.37 -9.61 7.16
CA GLU A 123 15.87 -10.68 6.31
C GLU A 123 14.56 -11.27 6.87
N GLN A 124 14.57 -11.61 8.15
CA GLN A 124 13.39 -12.19 8.80
C GLN A 124 12.21 -11.23 8.81
N ALA A 125 12.48 -9.94 9.05
CA ALA A 125 11.43 -8.94 9.03
C ALA A 125 10.81 -8.81 7.63
N ILE A 126 11.63 -8.78 6.58
CA ILE A 126 11.13 -8.73 5.21
C ILE A 126 10.34 -10.00 4.87
N ARG A 127 10.89 -11.19 5.18
CA ARG A 127 10.21 -12.49 4.96
C ARG A 127 8.86 -12.53 5.67
N LEU A 128 8.80 -12.06 6.92
CA LEU A 128 7.56 -11.98 7.69
C LEU A 128 6.54 -11.04 7.04
N GLY A 129 6.97 -9.88 6.54
CA GLY A 129 6.11 -8.93 5.82
C GLY A 129 5.46 -9.55 4.58
N PHE A 130 6.25 -10.26 3.77
CA PHE A 130 5.73 -10.98 2.60
C PHE A 130 4.84 -12.16 2.99
N ALA A 131 5.22 -12.97 3.97
CA ALA A 131 4.47 -14.15 4.41
C ALA A 131 3.11 -13.79 5.04
N LEU A 132 3.05 -12.72 5.84
CA LEU A 132 1.81 -12.24 6.43
C LEU A 132 0.91 -11.48 5.45
N GLY A 133 1.44 -11.07 4.29
CA GLY A 133 0.70 -10.25 3.33
C GLY A 133 0.25 -8.92 3.94
N VAL A 134 1.12 -8.28 4.71
CA VAL A 134 0.85 -6.98 5.36
C VAL A 134 1.59 -5.87 4.64
N ASN A 135 1.09 -4.64 4.70
CA ASN A 135 1.85 -3.50 4.17
C ASN A 135 3.06 -3.24 5.07
N PHE A 136 4.21 -2.99 4.46
CA PHE A 136 5.40 -2.61 5.20
C PHE A 136 6.31 -1.68 4.39
N THR A 137 7.07 -0.88 5.12
CA THR A 137 8.11 -0.01 4.55
C THR A 137 9.44 -0.45 5.11
N PHE A 138 10.43 -0.67 4.27
CA PHE A 138 11.81 -0.82 4.71
C PHE A 138 12.62 0.42 4.35
N VAL A 139 13.52 0.81 5.24
CA VAL A 139 14.45 1.93 5.03
C VAL A 139 15.80 1.33 4.70
N CYS A 140 16.33 1.69 3.53
CA CYS A 140 17.64 1.28 3.08
C CYS A 140 18.62 2.47 3.07
N ASP A 141 19.87 2.19 3.41
CA ASP A 141 20.99 3.10 3.28
C ASP A 141 21.44 3.15 1.82
N ALA A 142 21.13 4.24 1.14
CA ALA A 142 21.44 4.42 -0.28
C ALA A 142 22.96 4.46 -0.54
N THR A 143 23.79 4.77 0.47
CA THR A 143 25.25 4.80 0.32
C THR A 143 25.86 3.40 0.20
N GLN A 144 25.13 2.38 0.63
CA GLN A 144 25.52 0.97 0.51
C GLN A 144 24.95 0.29 -0.74
N LEU A 145 24.22 1.04 -1.57
CA LEU A 145 23.69 0.54 -2.84
C LEU A 145 24.68 0.85 -3.97
N ASP A 146 25.18 -0.20 -4.60
CA ASP A 146 25.99 -0.07 -5.81
C ASP A 146 25.18 0.51 -6.97
N ASP A 147 25.86 0.99 -8.02
CA ASP A 147 25.20 1.46 -9.25
C ASP A 147 24.43 0.35 -9.98
N ASP A 148 24.80 -0.92 -9.73
CA ASP A 148 24.12 -2.10 -10.25
C ASP A 148 22.97 -2.60 -9.33
N SER A 149 22.62 -1.84 -8.28
CA SER A 149 21.48 -2.16 -7.39
C SER A 149 20.12 -2.15 -8.10
N GLY A 150 20.05 -1.65 -9.34
CA GLY A 150 18.81 -1.55 -10.13
C GLY A 150 17.86 -0.45 -9.66
N VAL A 151 18.20 0.29 -8.59
CA VAL A 151 17.43 1.47 -8.18
C VAL A 151 17.80 2.65 -9.07
N PRO A 152 16.83 3.34 -9.71
CA PRO A 152 17.14 4.49 -10.56
C PRO A 152 17.83 5.61 -9.79
N GLY A 153 18.87 6.22 -10.39
CA GLY A 153 19.63 7.32 -9.78
C GLY A 153 18.75 8.50 -9.33
N SER A 154 17.71 8.83 -10.10
CA SER A 154 16.74 9.87 -9.75
C SER A 154 15.96 9.58 -8.45
N VAL A 155 15.81 8.31 -8.08
CA VAL A 155 15.16 7.91 -6.82
C VAL A 155 16.17 8.04 -5.67
N ARG A 156 17.41 7.59 -5.87
CA ARG A 156 18.49 7.74 -4.87
C ARG A 156 18.73 9.21 -4.51
N GLU A 157 18.85 10.08 -5.51
CA GLU A 157 19.05 11.52 -5.33
C GLU A 157 17.90 12.19 -4.59
N ARG A 158 16.66 11.71 -4.78
CA ARG A 158 15.47 12.29 -4.15
C ARG A 158 15.41 12.06 -2.64
N PHE A 159 15.84 10.88 -2.18
CA PHE A 159 15.68 10.47 -0.78
C PHE A 159 16.98 10.56 0.04
N GLY A 160 18.13 10.80 -0.61
CA GLY A 160 19.42 10.93 0.06
C GLY A 160 19.87 9.61 0.71
N ASP A 161 20.50 9.70 1.88
CA ASP A 161 21.13 8.54 2.52
C ASP A 161 20.14 7.49 3.02
N ASN A 162 18.93 7.89 3.46
CA ASN A 162 17.93 6.96 3.99
C ASN A 162 16.72 6.91 3.07
N MET A 163 16.69 5.89 2.21
CA MET A 163 15.66 5.72 1.20
C MET A 163 14.56 4.75 1.70
N PRO A 164 13.33 5.24 1.93
CA PRO A 164 12.20 4.39 2.26
C PRO A 164 11.62 3.73 1.00
N ILE A 165 11.42 2.42 1.06
CA ILE A 165 10.71 1.64 0.05
C ILE A 165 9.44 1.08 0.70
N GLN A 166 8.29 1.57 0.26
CA GLN A 166 6.99 1.08 0.71
C GLN A 166 6.51 -0.05 -0.19
N LEU A 167 6.09 -1.15 0.42
CA LEU A 167 5.50 -2.30 -0.23
C LEU A 167 4.08 -2.51 0.29
N ASP A 168 3.12 -2.46 -0.63
CA ASP A 168 1.73 -2.75 -0.30
C ASP A 168 1.45 -4.24 -0.54
N ALA A 169 0.75 -4.85 0.41
CA ALA A 169 0.33 -6.24 0.42
C ALA A 169 -0.37 -6.66 -0.88
N ALA A 170 -1.16 -5.75 -1.47
CA ALA A 170 -1.88 -5.98 -2.71
C ALA A 170 -0.96 -6.31 -3.89
N TYR A 171 0.30 -5.88 -3.85
CA TYR A 171 1.27 -6.04 -4.92
C TYR A 171 2.38 -7.04 -4.63
N HIS A 172 2.44 -7.64 -3.43
CA HIS A 172 3.49 -8.59 -3.03
C HIS A 172 3.74 -9.70 -4.05
N ARG A 173 2.69 -10.22 -4.68
CA ARG A 173 2.78 -11.25 -5.73
C ARG A 173 3.59 -10.83 -6.97
N PHE A 174 3.70 -9.53 -7.23
CA PHE A 174 4.45 -8.97 -8.35
C PHE A 174 5.86 -8.55 -7.98
N ASN A 175 6.18 -8.53 -6.69
CA ASN A 175 7.51 -8.16 -6.21
C ASN A 175 8.52 -9.29 -6.35
N GLU A 176 8.07 -10.55 -6.51
CA GLU A 176 8.91 -11.73 -6.73
C GLU A 176 10.16 -11.72 -5.82
N PRO A 177 10.00 -11.63 -4.49
CA PRO A 177 11.14 -11.50 -3.58
C PRO A 177 11.97 -12.78 -3.59
N HIS A 178 13.27 -12.61 -3.85
CA HIS A 178 14.28 -13.65 -3.73
C HIS A 178 15.24 -13.28 -2.60
N TYR A 179 15.50 -14.23 -1.73
CA TYR A 179 16.34 -14.05 -0.55
C TYR A 179 17.62 -14.85 -0.77
N ASP A 180 18.75 -14.17 -0.73
CA ASP A 180 20.07 -14.80 -0.78
C ASP A 180 20.89 -14.43 0.46
N GLU A 181 22.09 -14.99 0.59
CA GLU A 181 22.98 -14.74 1.73
C GLU A 181 23.46 -13.28 1.81
N TYR A 182 23.43 -12.54 0.70
CA TYR A 182 23.96 -11.19 0.57
C TYR A 182 22.87 -10.11 0.73
N GLY A 183 21.63 -10.40 0.32
CA GLY A 183 20.56 -9.43 0.28
C GLY A 183 19.20 -9.95 -0.20
N LEU A 184 18.34 -8.97 -0.42
CA LEU A 184 17.02 -9.10 -1.01
C LEU A 184 17.10 -8.68 -2.47
N THR A 185 16.70 -9.57 -3.38
CA THR A 185 16.38 -9.19 -4.75
C THR A 185 14.86 -9.10 -4.91
N CYS A 186 14.33 -7.99 -5.41
CA CYS A 186 12.90 -7.86 -5.66
C CYS A 186 12.60 -6.96 -6.86
N THR A 187 11.49 -7.24 -7.51
CA THR A 187 10.98 -6.43 -8.62
C THR A 187 10.18 -5.25 -8.08
N LEU A 188 10.64 -4.03 -8.36
CA LEU A 188 10.00 -2.78 -7.94
C LEU A 188 9.58 -1.95 -9.14
N SER A 189 8.60 -1.08 -8.96
CA SER A 189 8.14 -0.17 -10.01
C SER A 189 8.41 1.28 -9.63
N PHE A 190 9.19 1.98 -10.44
CA PHE A 190 9.48 3.41 -10.28
C PHE A 190 8.97 4.16 -11.52
N GLY A 191 8.09 5.15 -11.31
CA GLY A 191 7.55 5.96 -12.41
C GLY A 191 6.86 5.15 -13.52
N GLY A 192 6.23 4.02 -13.18
CA GLY A 192 5.56 3.12 -14.14
C GLY A 192 6.49 2.13 -14.87
N THR A 193 7.79 2.15 -14.60
CA THR A 193 8.76 1.19 -15.14
C THR A 193 9.17 0.18 -14.09
N LYS A 194 9.28 -1.10 -14.47
CA LYS A 194 9.73 -2.18 -13.59
C LYS A 194 11.24 -2.30 -13.60
N HIS A 195 11.83 -2.46 -12.41
CA HIS A 195 13.25 -2.64 -12.18
C HIS A 195 13.45 -3.86 -11.28
N VAL A 196 14.49 -4.65 -11.55
CA VAL A 196 14.94 -5.70 -10.62
C VAL A 196 15.95 -5.02 -9.72
N CYS A 197 15.63 -4.92 -8.43
CA CYS A 197 16.44 -4.22 -7.46
C CYS A 197 17.09 -5.20 -6.48
N VAL A 198 18.34 -4.93 -6.14
CA VAL A 198 19.13 -5.73 -5.19
C VAL A 198 19.48 -4.85 -4.00
N PHE A 199 19.10 -5.30 -2.81
CA PHE A 199 19.31 -4.63 -1.54
C PHE A 199 20.17 -5.51 -0.62
N PRO A 200 21.46 -5.19 -0.40
CA PRO A 200 22.27 -5.91 0.56
C PRO A 200 21.65 -5.87 1.94
N TRP A 201 21.76 -6.95 2.72
CA TRP A 201 21.19 -6.98 4.06
C TRP A 201 21.76 -5.89 4.97
N SER A 202 23.02 -5.50 4.75
CA SER A 202 23.68 -4.41 5.47
C SER A 202 23.08 -3.04 5.19
N SER A 203 22.44 -2.86 4.03
CA SER A 203 21.76 -1.61 3.67
C SER A 203 20.44 -1.43 4.42
N LEU A 204 19.81 -2.51 4.91
CA LEU A 204 18.49 -2.46 5.50
C LEU A 204 18.56 -2.07 6.98
N ASN A 205 18.22 -0.81 7.27
CA ASN A 205 18.31 -0.24 8.62
C ASN A 205 17.07 -0.51 9.47
N ARG A 206 15.89 -0.56 8.84
CA ARG A 206 14.61 -0.61 9.55
C ARG A 206 13.52 -1.21 8.67
N VAL A 207 12.65 -2.02 9.27
CA VAL A 207 11.39 -2.48 8.67
C VAL A 207 10.24 -2.03 9.56
N ILE A 208 9.22 -1.42 8.96
CA ILE A 208 8.05 -0.85 9.63
C ILE A 208 6.82 -1.49 9.03
N TYR A 209 6.09 -2.28 9.81
CA TYR A 209 4.78 -2.80 9.42
C TYR A 209 3.70 -1.80 9.77
N PHE A 210 2.70 -1.68 8.91
CA PHE A 210 1.52 -0.89 9.20
C PHE A 210 0.27 -1.58 8.70
N ILE A 211 -0.79 -1.40 9.47
CA ILE A 211 -2.11 -1.91 9.14
C ILE A 211 -2.91 -0.67 8.75
N GLU A 212 -3.44 -0.67 7.52
CA GLU A 212 -4.41 0.35 7.16
C GLU A 212 -5.58 0.26 8.14
N PRO A 213 -5.93 1.36 8.83
CA PRO A 213 -7.08 1.33 9.71
C PRO A 213 -8.29 0.90 8.89
N PRO A 214 -9.13 -0.01 9.41
CA PRO A 214 -10.32 -0.42 8.70
C PRO A 214 -11.10 0.85 8.34
N PRO A 215 -11.69 0.92 7.13
CA PRO A 215 -12.49 2.06 6.75
C PRO A 215 -13.47 2.33 7.90
N PRO A 216 -13.64 3.59 8.31
CA PRO A 216 -14.54 3.91 9.40
C PRO A 216 -15.85 3.20 9.06
N LEU A 217 -16.31 2.36 9.99
CA LEU A 217 -17.65 1.80 9.89
C LEU A 217 -18.51 3.01 9.56
N GLY A 218 -19.12 3.00 8.37
CA GLY A 218 -20.05 4.06 8.01
C GLY A 218 -21.08 4.21 9.14
N PRO A 219 -21.92 5.25 9.13
CA PRO A 219 -23.09 5.21 9.99
C PRO A 219 -23.67 3.81 9.84
N ARG A 220 -23.71 3.04 10.94
CA ARG A 220 -24.50 1.82 10.95
C ARG A 220 -25.83 2.32 10.41
N ASP A 221 -26.26 1.81 9.26
CA ASP A 221 -27.67 1.87 8.96
C ASP A 221 -28.26 1.18 10.18
N ASP A 222 -28.76 1.99 11.13
CA ASP A 222 -29.53 1.50 12.23
C ASP A 222 -30.59 0.66 11.52
N GLU A 223 -30.47 -0.66 11.65
CA GLU A 223 -31.50 -1.57 11.18
C GLU A 223 -32.81 -0.92 11.60
N PRO A 224 -33.78 -0.74 10.69
CA PRO A 224 -35.01 -0.06 11.03
C PRO A 224 -35.53 -0.71 12.31
N GLU A 225 -35.64 0.09 13.38
CA GLU A 225 -36.10 -0.39 14.68
C GLU A 225 -37.27 -1.34 14.42
N PRO A 226 -37.22 -2.61 14.86
CA PRO A 226 -38.33 -3.50 14.65
C PRO A 226 -39.54 -2.86 15.32
N SER A 227 -40.46 -2.36 14.50
CA SER A 227 -41.68 -1.70 14.97
C SER A 227 -42.30 -2.63 15.99
N ALA A 228 -42.32 -2.20 17.25
CA ALA A 228 -42.76 -3.02 18.36
C ALA A 228 -44.28 -3.22 18.28
N LYS A 229 -44.73 -4.19 17.47
CA LYS A 229 -46.06 -4.83 17.57
C LYS A 229 -45.98 -6.30 17.16
N GLY A 230 -45.29 -7.08 17.97
CA GLY A 230 -45.35 -8.55 17.91
C GLY A 230 -44.53 -9.13 19.06
N ARG A 231 -45.21 -9.67 20.07
CA ARG A 231 -44.58 -10.24 21.27
C ARG A 231 -43.50 -11.28 20.90
N PRO A 232 -42.36 -11.36 21.61
CA PRO A 232 -41.34 -12.35 21.33
C PRO A 232 -41.82 -13.74 21.71
N THR A 233 -41.61 -14.73 20.84
CA THR A 233 -41.72 -16.15 21.20
C THR A 233 -40.41 -16.85 20.86
N LEU A 234 -39.79 -17.44 21.88
CA LEU A 234 -38.64 -18.34 21.74
C LEU A 234 -39.15 -19.69 21.21
N ARG A 235 -38.52 -20.21 20.15
CA ARG A 235 -38.62 -21.63 19.77
C ARG A 235 -37.28 -22.29 19.97
N LEU A 236 -37.23 -23.25 20.89
CA LEU A 236 -36.12 -24.19 21.02
C LEU A 236 -36.22 -25.20 19.88
N VAL A 237 -35.12 -25.34 19.13
CA VAL A 237 -34.97 -26.37 18.09
C VAL A 237 -34.44 -27.63 18.79
N LYS A 238 -35.05 -28.78 18.49
CA LYS A 238 -34.61 -30.09 18.97
C LYS A 238 -33.71 -30.74 17.94
#